data_AF-A0A3R7X568-F1
#
_entry.id   AF-A0A3R7X568-F1
#
_cell.length_a   1.000
_cell.length_b   1.000
_cell.length_c   1.000
_cell.angle_alpha   90.00
_cell.angle_beta   90.00
_cell.angle_gamma   90.00
#
_symmetry.space_group_name_H-M   'P 1'
#
loop_
_entity.id
_entity.type
_entity.pdbx_description
1 polymer ?
#
loop_
_entity_poly.entity_id
_entity_poly.type
_entity_poly.pdbx_seq_one_letter_code
_entity_poly.pdbx_strand_id
1 'polypeptide(L)'
;MPAPLVGRKFGVNIIEPPDLVRCQGIRVLGISGSSRQDGGLSKSERMLKRALQKYEFYGCTTEIIRLKDLKIYHCEGNYSEDPSYCIYPCMTSLKYLDDQMQTVYDAVLACDILVLASPIRWNNHSALVQKFVERMNAVENQYSWYGNRMIQNKVAGLIIIGHVDGIQHVAGNLLNFFSWLGFSIPDVAITSWVGENDEDTTHDWEKIEANPYTQEDLVNMVNSSLRLACSLKDL
;
A
#
# COMPACT_ATOMS: atom_id res chain seq x y z
N MET A 1 -4.10 -32.19 -21.16
CA MET A 1 -5.20 -31.30 -21.64
C MET A 1 -4.68 -29.87 -21.59
N PRO A 2 -4.96 -29.01 -22.59
CA PRO A 2 -4.63 -27.59 -22.46
C PRO A 2 -5.37 -26.99 -21.28
N ALA A 3 -4.79 -25.95 -20.66
CA ALA A 3 -5.45 -25.20 -19.60
C ALA A 3 -6.79 -24.65 -20.12
N PRO A 4 -7.84 -24.60 -19.28
CA PRO A 4 -9.12 -24.04 -19.68
C PRO A 4 -8.95 -22.59 -20.13
N LEU A 5 -9.73 -22.16 -21.12
CA LEU A 5 -9.77 -20.78 -21.60
C LEU A 5 -10.51 -19.90 -20.59
N VAL A 6 -9.84 -19.60 -19.48
CA VAL A 6 -10.27 -18.69 -18.42
C VAL A 6 -9.36 -17.46 -18.43
N GLY A 7 -9.92 -16.28 -18.24
CA GLY A 7 -9.13 -15.04 -18.18
C GLY A 7 -9.94 -13.79 -18.54
N ARG A 8 -9.34 -12.61 -18.30
CA ARG A 8 -9.98 -11.29 -18.46
C ARG A 8 -10.58 -11.01 -19.84
N LYS A 9 -10.06 -11.69 -20.89
CA LYS A 9 -10.61 -11.62 -22.25
C LYS A 9 -12.05 -12.18 -22.35
N PHE A 10 -12.44 -13.06 -21.44
CA PHE A 10 -13.73 -13.76 -21.46
C PHE A 10 -14.69 -13.28 -20.35
N GLY A 11 -14.29 -12.29 -19.54
CA GLY A 11 -15.06 -11.75 -18.42
C GLY A 11 -14.17 -11.41 -17.22
N VAL A 12 -14.71 -10.61 -16.29
CA VAL A 12 -14.05 -10.35 -14.99
C VAL A 12 -14.16 -11.58 -14.10
N ASN A 13 -13.06 -11.94 -13.45
CA ASN A 13 -13.04 -13.08 -12.51
C ASN A 13 -12.88 -12.56 -11.10
N ILE A 14 -13.82 -12.88 -10.21
CA ILE A 14 -13.76 -12.46 -8.81
C ILE A 14 -13.16 -13.58 -7.97
N ILE A 15 -12.17 -13.24 -7.16
CA ILE A 15 -11.64 -14.11 -6.11
C ILE A 15 -12.64 -14.09 -4.96
N GLU A 16 -13.18 -15.24 -4.60
CA GLU A 16 -14.16 -15.33 -3.51
C GLU A 16 -13.55 -14.88 -2.17
N PRO A 17 -14.26 -14.03 -1.41
CA PRO A 17 -13.79 -13.56 -0.11
C PRO A 17 -13.73 -14.73 0.90
N PRO A 18 -12.96 -14.60 1.98
CA PRO A 18 -13.06 -15.52 3.10
C PRO A 18 -14.38 -15.30 3.87
N ASP A 19 -14.70 -16.22 4.79
CA ASP A 19 -15.84 -16.06 5.71
C ASP A 19 -15.71 -14.75 6.50
N LEU A 20 -16.79 -13.96 6.52
CA LEU A 20 -16.93 -12.71 7.26
C LEU A 20 -16.49 -12.83 8.72
N VAL A 21 -16.78 -13.96 9.37
CA VAL A 21 -16.39 -14.19 10.77
C VAL A 21 -14.87 -14.21 10.92
N ARG A 22 -14.14 -14.75 9.94
CA ARG A 22 -12.67 -14.80 9.97
C ARG A 22 -12.02 -13.43 9.74
N CYS A 23 -12.72 -12.52 9.07
CA CYS A 23 -12.25 -11.16 8.87
C CYS A 23 -12.36 -10.28 10.12
N GLN A 24 -13.17 -10.68 11.11
CA GLN A 24 -13.37 -9.90 12.33
C GLN A 24 -12.04 -9.73 13.07
N GLY A 25 -11.74 -8.48 13.45
CA GLY A 25 -10.50 -8.16 14.16
C GLY A 25 -9.25 -8.09 13.28
N ILE A 26 -9.37 -8.22 11.95
CA ILE A 26 -8.32 -7.79 11.02
C ILE A 26 -8.21 -6.26 11.07
N ARG A 27 -6.99 -5.75 11.27
CA ARG A 27 -6.66 -4.32 11.26
C ARG A 27 -6.06 -3.95 9.91
N VAL A 28 -6.67 -2.99 9.23
CA VAL A 28 -6.26 -2.55 7.90
C VAL A 28 -5.81 -1.09 7.96
N LEU A 29 -4.56 -0.85 7.59
CA LEU A 29 -4.01 0.49 7.45
C LEU A 29 -4.00 0.91 5.99
N GLY A 30 -4.67 2.00 5.67
CA GLY A 30 -4.52 2.72 4.41
C GLY A 30 -3.49 3.83 4.53
N ILE A 31 -2.50 3.87 3.65
CA ILE A 31 -1.54 4.99 3.55
C ILE A 31 -1.79 5.75 2.24
N SER A 32 -2.17 7.02 2.35
CA SER A 32 -2.30 7.92 1.20
C SER A 32 -0.98 8.63 0.92
N GLY A 33 -0.42 8.34 -0.26
CA GLY A 33 0.73 8.99 -0.86
C GLY A 33 0.40 10.24 -1.67
N SER A 34 -0.84 10.74 -1.62
CA SER A 34 -1.21 11.93 -2.39
C SER A 34 -0.63 13.21 -1.80
N SER A 35 -0.17 14.11 -2.68
CA SER A 35 0.28 15.45 -2.28
C SER A 35 -0.83 16.51 -2.34
N ARG A 36 -2.07 16.13 -2.68
CA ARG A 36 -3.22 17.06 -2.75
C ARG A 36 -3.60 17.51 -1.33
N GLN A 37 -3.95 18.79 -1.17
CA GLN A 37 -4.40 19.33 0.12
C GLN A 37 -5.72 18.65 0.54
N ASP A 38 -6.72 18.69 -0.34
CA ASP A 38 -7.94 17.91 -0.19
C ASP A 38 -7.77 16.51 -0.78
N GLY A 39 -7.97 15.50 0.07
CA GLY A 39 -7.95 14.10 -0.29
C GLY A 39 -9.04 13.70 -1.28
N GLY A 40 -10.18 14.40 -1.26
CA GLY A 40 -11.27 14.23 -2.22
C GLY A 40 -10.86 14.56 -3.67
N LEU A 41 -9.82 15.37 -3.86
CA LEU A 41 -9.26 15.68 -5.19
C LEU A 41 -8.25 14.63 -5.69
N SER A 42 -7.90 13.66 -4.85
CA SER A 42 -6.91 12.63 -5.19
C SER A 42 -7.57 11.33 -5.62
N LYS A 43 -7.47 10.99 -6.91
CA LYS A 43 -8.02 9.75 -7.48
C LYS A 43 -7.49 8.48 -6.78
N SER A 44 -6.19 8.44 -6.43
CA SER A 44 -5.61 7.33 -5.67
C SER A 44 -6.14 7.23 -4.23
N GLU A 45 -6.42 8.37 -3.58
CA GLU A 45 -6.96 8.35 -2.21
C GLU A 45 -8.45 8.02 -2.20
N ARG A 46 -9.21 8.50 -3.19
CA ARG A 46 -10.60 8.10 -3.37
C ARG A 46 -10.71 6.59 -3.58
N MET A 47 -9.84 6.01 -4.40
CA MET A 47 -9.78 4.56 -4.57
C MET A 47 -9.38 3.83 -3.28
N LEU A 48 -8.43 4.39 -2.50
CA LEU A 48 -8.08 3.88 -1.18
C LEU A 48 -9.27 3.86 -0.22
N LYS A 49 -10.04 4.96 -0.16
CA LYS A 49 -11.26 5.03 0.66
C LYS A 49 -12.29 3.98 0.25
N ARG A 50 -12.47 3.73 -1.06
CA ARG A 50 -13.32 2.65 -1.56
C ARG A 50 -12.82 1.26 -1.15
N ALA A 51 -11.50 1.04 -1.12
CA ALA A 51 -10.93 -0.20 -0.62
C ALA A 51 -11.20 -0.38 0.89
N LEU A 52 -10.94 0.65 1.70
CA LEU A 52 -11.18 0.64 3.15
C LEU A 52 -12.66 0.37 3.48
N GLN A 53 -13.60 0.99 2.77
CA GLN A 53 -15.03 0.71 2.91
C GLN A 53 -15.38 -0.76 2.62
N LYS A 54 -14.68 -1.41 1.68
CA LYS A 54 -14.86 -2.86 1.44
C LYS A 54 -14.32 -3.69 2.59
N TYR A 55 -13.16 -3.35 3.16
CA TYR A 55 -12.65 -4.03 4.34
C TYR A 55 -13.59 -3.88 5.56
N GLU A 56 -14.14 -2.67 5.77
CA GLU A 56 -15.15 -2.40 6.80
C GLU A 56 -16.41 -3.26 6.61
N PHE A 57 -16.88 -3.40 5.37
CA PHE A 57 -18.00 -4.29 5.03
C PHE A 57 -17.71 -5.74 5.45
N TYR A 58 -16.46 -6.19 5.34
CA TYR A 58 -16.04 -7.51 5.83
C TYR A 58 -15.83 -7.60 7.35
N GLY A 59 -16.12 -6.54 8.11
CA GLY A 59 -15.96 -6.51 9.58
C GLY A 59 -14.55 -6.20 10.06
N CYS A 60 -13.68 -5.71 9.18
CA CYS A 60 -12.34 -5.25 9.57
C CYS A 60 -12.40 -3.89 10.24
N THR A 61 -11.38 -3.58 11.04
CA THR A 61 -11.12 -2.21 11.51
C THR A 61 -10.17 -1.52 10.54
N THR A 62 -10.47 -0.28 10.18
CA THR A 62 -9.69 0.49 9.21
C THR A 62 -9.16 1.77 9.83
N GLU A 63 -7.95 2.15 9.42
CA GLU A 63 -7.35 3.45 9.69
C GLU A 63 -6.80 4.01 8.38
N ILE A 64 -6.82 5.33 8.22
CA ILE A 64 -6.17 6.01 7.11
C ILE A 64 -5.16 7.04 7.61
N ILE A 65 -3.93 6.95 7.12
CA ILE A 65 -2.88 7.95 7.33
C ILE A 65 -2.59 8.64 6.00
N ARG A 66 -2.68 9.97 6.00
CA ARG A 66 -2.25 10.81 4.88
C ARG A 66 -0.86 11.33 5.16
N LEU A 67 0.14 10.87 4.39
CA LEU A 67 1.53 11.28 4.59
C LEU A 67 1.72 12.80 4.46
N LYS A 68 0.86 13.45 3.66
CA LYS A 68 0.86 14.91 3.44
C LYS A 68 0.49 15.72 4.69
N ASP A 69 -0.25 15.11 5.61
CA ASP A 69 -0.78 15.78 6.81
C ASP A 69 0.18 15.64 8.00
N LEU A 70 1.25 14.87 7.84
CA LEU A 70 2.27 14.64 8.86
C LEU A 70 3.54 15.43 8.57
N LYS A 71 4.16 15.94 9.61
CA LYS A 71 5.53 16.46 9.57
C LYS A 71 6.51 15.29 9.63
N ILE A 72 6.99 14.87 8.46
CA ILE A 72 7.99 13.80 8.33
C ILE A 72 9.28 14.40 7.76
N TYR A 73 10.36 14.31 8.53
CA TYR A 73 11.71 14.68 8.11
C TYR A 73 12.30 13.64 7.15
N HIS A 74 13.23 14.07 6.29
CA HIS A 74 13.93 13.18 5.37
C HIS A 74 14.82 12.18 6.12
N CYS A 75 15.04 11.01 5.53
CA CYS A 75 16.08 10.11 6.03
C CYS A 75 17.45 10.79 5.84
N GLU A 76 18.28 10.80 6.89
CA GLU A 76 19.61 11.40 6.84
C GLU A 76 20.70 10.39 6.40
N GLY A 77 20.31 9.18 5.99
CA GLY A 77 21.24 8.19 5.41
C GLY A 77 22.14 7.47 6.41
N ASN A 78 21.75 7.40 7.69
CA ASN A 78 22.60 6.83 8.75
C ASN A 78 23.13 5.42 8.47
N TYR A 79 22.35 4.57 7.80
CA TYR A 79 22.79 3.23 7.41
C TYR A 79 24.01 3.26 6.47
N SER A 80 24.06 4.24 5.58
CA SER A 80 25.16 4.40 4.61
C SER A 80 26.46 4.90 5.26
N GLU A 81 26.38 5.41 6.49
CA GLU A 81 27.57 5.71 7.31
C GLU A 81 27.99 4.47 8.11
N ASP A 82 27.05 3.90 8.88
CA ASP A 82 27.25 2.66 9.64
C ASP A 82 25.87 1.99 9.87
N PRO A 83 25.68 0.70 9.54
CA PRO A 83 24.43 -0.01 9.81
C PRO A 83 23.98 0.07 11.27
N SER A 84 24.90 0.16 12.24
CA SER A 84 24.58 0.33 13.66
C SER A 84 23.94 1.69 13.98
N TYR A 85 24.09 2.69 13.11
CA TYR A 85 23.45 3.99 13.30
C TYR A 85 21.99 4.00 12.80
N CYS A 86 21.56 3.04 11.98
CA CYS A 86 20.17 2.94 11.53
C CYS A 86 19.31 2.14 12.52
N ILE A 87 19.04 2.72 13.69
CA ILE A 87 18.27 2.07 14.77
C ILE A 87 16.75 2.29 14.68
N TYR A 88 16.02 1.49 15.45
CA TYR A 88 14.61 1.73 15.79
C TYR A 88 14.46 1.94 17.32
N PRO A 89 13.74 2.98 17.79
CA PRO A 89 13.15 4.08 17.03
C PRO A 89 14.17 4.83 16.17
N CYS A 90 13.72 5.34 15.02
CA CYS A 90 14.59 5.96 14.02
C CYS A 90 15.40 7.13 14.60
N MET A 91 16.73 7.18 14.37
CA MET A 91 17.57 8.30 14.85
C MET A 91 17.05 9.67 14.40
N THR A 92 16.50 9.78 13.19
CA THR A 92 15.90 11.04 12.73
C THR A 92 14.70 11.45 13.60
N SER A 93 13.86 10.50 14.03
CA SER A 93 12.77 10.78 14.98
C SER A 93 13.27 11.10 16.39
N LEU A 94 14.40 10.53 16.81
CA LEU A 94 15.05 10.88 18.09
C LEU A 94 15.66 12.29 18.06
N LYS A 95 16.17 12.71 16.89
CA LYS A 95 16.77 14.04 16.68
C LYS A 95 15.72 15.15 16.60
N TYR A 96 14.63 14.93 15.87
CA TYR A 96 13.58 15.91 15.66
C TYR A 96 12.32 15.51 16.43
N LEU A 97 12.13 16.09 17.62
CA LEU A 97 11.03 15.71 18.53
C LEU A 97 9.62 15.96 17.98
N ASP A 98 9.48 16.77 16.93
CA ASP A 98 8.22 17.01 16.24
C ASP A 98 8.09 16.25 14.91
N ASP A 99 8.99 15.29 14.65
CA ASP A 99 8.86 14.30 13.58
C ASP A 99 7.73 13.31 13.91
N GLN A 100 6.70 13.29 13.07
CA GLN A 100 5.51 12.47 13.25
C GLN A 100 5.62 11.08 12.57
N MET A 101 6.82 10.68 12.16
CA MET A 101 7.04 9.37 11.53
C MET A 101 6.74 8.21 12.49
N GLN A 102 6.90 8.41 13.80
CA GLN A 102 6.57 7.39 14.80
C GLN A 102 5.11 6.95 14.72
N THR A 103 4.17 7.87 14.47
CA THR A 103 2.75 7.55 14.24
C THR A 103 2.58 6.58 13.06
N VAL A 104 3.36 6.75 12.00
CA VAL A 104 3.34 5.85 10.85
C VAL A 104 3.92 4.48 11.22
N TYR A 105 5.07 4.46 11.91
CA TYR A 105 5.67 3.19 12.35
C TYR A 105 4.73 2.38 13.23
N ASP A 106 4.11 3.02 14.22
CA ASP A 106 3.20 2.36 15.16
C ASP A 106 2.00 1.76 14.42
N ALA A 107 1.41 2.50 13.49
CA ALA A 107 0.30 2.01 12.68
C ALA A 107 0.72 0.84 11.77
N VAL A 108 1.90 0.91 11.14
CA VAL A 108 2.43 -0.17 10.29
C VAL A 108 2.68 -1.44 11.10
N LEU A 109 3.26 -1.32 12.30
CA LEU A 109 3.51 -2.45 13.19
C LEU A 109 2.22 -3.02 13.79
N ALA A 110 1.20 -2.18 13.99
CA ALA A 110 -0.10 -2.59 14.48
C ALA A 110 -0.99 -3.23 13.40
N CYS A 111 -0.90 -2.87 12.12
CA CYS A 111 -1.83 -3.41 11.12
C CYS A 111 -1.57 -4.89 10.79
N ASP A 112 -2.59 -5.60 10.31
CA ASP A 112 -2.46 -6.94 9.70
C ASP A 112 -2.35 -6.83 8.16
N ILE A 113 -3.02 -5.83 7.58
CA ILE A 113 -2.97 -5.50 6.16
C ILE A 113 -2.60 -4.03 6.00
N LEU A 114 -1.66 -3.74 5.10
CA LEU A 114 -1.30 -2.39 4.68
C LEU A 114 -1.67 -2.20 3.21
N VAL A 115 -2.47 -1.16 2.91
CA VAL A 115 -2.76 -0.74 1.54
C VAL A 115 -2.13 0.62 1.26
N LEU A 116 -1.13 0.66 0.40
CA LEU A 116 -0.43 1.89 0.03
C LEU A 116 -0.98 2.44 -1.28
N ALA A 117 -1.54 3.65 -1.23
CA ALA A 117 -2.06 4.33 -2.42
C ALA A 117 -1.11 5.42 -2.91
N SER A 118 -0.58 5.28 -4.11
CA SER A 118 0.29 6.27 -4.73
C SER A 118 -0.30 6.80 -6.05
N PRO A 119 -0.27 8.12 -6.29
CA PRO A 119 -0.30 8.60 -7.66
C PRO A 119 1.00 8.23 -8.39
N ILE A 120 0.97 8.14 -9.72
CA ILE A 120 2.18 8.08 -10.55
C ILE A 120 2.66 9.51 -10.84
N ARG A 121 3.96 9.77 -10.64
CA ARG A 121 4.64 11.03 -10.95
C ARG A 121 5.94 10.72 -11.66
N TRP A 122 6.07 11.15 -12.92
CA TRP A 122 7.28 10.91 -13.72
C TRP A 122 7.75 9.44 -13.70
N ASN A 123 6.81 8.52 -13.96
CA ASN A 123 7.04 7.08 -13.95
C ASN A 123 7.54 6.53 -12.60
N ASN A 124 7.28 7.24 -11.50
CA ASN A 124 7.63 6.81 -10.14
C ASN A 124 6.42 7.00 -9.19
N HIS A 125 6.49 6.42 -8.00
CA HIS A 125 5.56 6.74 -6.93
C HIS A 125 5.78 8.18 -6.44
N SER A 126 4.89 8.69 -5.59
CA SER A 126 4.99 10.08 -5.15
C SER A 126 6.21 10.31 -4.25
N ALA A 127 6.74 11.54 -4.23
CA ALA A 127 7.83 11.91 -3.32
C ALA A 127 7.49 11.69 -1.83
N LEU A 128 6.20 11.72 -1.46
CA LEU A 128 5.76 11.41 -0.11
C LEU A 128 5.93 9.91 0.19
N VAL A 129 5.57 9.05 -0.77
CA VAL A 129 5.80 7.61 -0.66
C VAL A 129 7.29 7.29 -0.64
N GLN A 130 8.09 7.97 -1.46
CA GLN A 130 9.56 7.78 -1.44
C GLN A 130 10.15 8.11 -0.07
N LYS A 131 9.70 9.22 0.56
CA LYS A 131 10.09 9.55 1.93
C LYS A 131 9.66 8.48 2.93
N PHE A 132 8.44 7.94 2.81
CA PHE A 132 7.99 6.81 3.63
C PHE A 132 8.90 5.59 3.46
N VAL A 133 9.20 5.19 2.22
CA VAL A 133 10.11 4.09 1.88
C VAL A 133 11.49 4.28 2.52
N GLU A 134 12.11 5.44 2.34
CA GLU A 134 13.42 5.76 2.90
C GLU A 134 13.44 5.71 4.43
N ARG A 135 12.35 6.20 5.07
CA ARG A 135 12.22 6.20 6.53
C ARG A 135 11.94 4.80 7.10
N MET A 136 11.39 3.88 6.31
CA MET A 136 11.20 2.48 6.73
C MET A 136 12.52 1.68 6.76
N ASN A 137 13.63 2.21 6.26
CA ASN A 137 14.95 1.56 6.36
C ASN A 137 15.36 1.27 7.82
N ALA A 138 14.93 2.13 8.76
CA ALA A 138 15.15 1.90 10.19
C ALA A 138 14.46 0.62 10.71
N VAL A 139 13.31 0.26 10.12
CA VAL A 139 12.56 -0.96 10.47
C VAL A 139 13.16 -2.18 9.77
N GLU A 140 13.54 -2.06 8.49
CA GLU A 140 14.25 -3.12 7.76
C GLU A 140 15.55 -3.51 8.47
N ASN A 141 16.34 -2.50 8.86
CA ASN A 141 17.65 -2.71 9.47
C ASN A 141 17.58 -3.38 10.84
N GLN A 142 16.43 -3.33 11.53
CA GLN A 142 16.23 -4.13 12.73
C GLN A 142 16.37 -5.62 12.44
N TYR A 143 15.95 -6.08 11.27
CA TYR A 143 16.14 -7.47 10.88
C TYR A 143 17.56 -7.71 10.35
N SER A 144 17.97 -6.96 9.32
CA SER A 144 19.21 -7.25 8.59
C SER A 144 20.48 -7.06 9.42
N TRP A 145 20.48 -6.13 10.38
CA TRP A 145 21.63 -5.88 11.28
C TRP A 145 21.39 -6.35 12.71
N TYR A 146 20.23 -6.05 13.29
CA TYR A 146 19.94 -6.35 14.71
C TYR A 146 19.31 -7.72 14.96
N GLY A 147 18.95 -8.47 13.90
CA GLY A 147 18.30 -9.79 14.00
C GLY A 147 16.87 -9.75 14.54
N ASN A 148 16.28 -8.58 14.74
CA ASN A 148 14.93 -8.37 15.26
C ASN A 148 13.94 -8.12 14.12
N ARG A 149 13.16 -9.14 13.77
CA ARG A 149 12.15 -9.05 12.70
C ARG A 149 10.88 -8.36 13.20
N MET A 150 10.74 -7.08 12.87
CA MET A 150 9.59 -6.28 13.31
C MET A 150 8.32 -6.49 12.48
N ILE A 151 8.47 -6.77 11.18
CA ILE A 151 7.36 -7.02 10.25
C ILE A 151 7.36 -8.51 9.89
N GLN A 152 6.30 -9.19 10.31
CA GLN A 152 6.03 -10.60 10.04
C GLN A 152 4.53 -10.83 10.04
N ASN A 153 4.05 -11.81 9.25
CA ASN A 153 2.64 -12.19 9.17
C ASN A 153 1.70 -11.03 8.81
N LYS A 154 2.19 -10.07 8.01
CA LYS A 154 1.41 -8.92 7.50
C LYS A 154 1.31 -8.98 5.99
N VAL A 155 0.23 -8.44 5.44
CA VAL A 155 -0.04 -8.43 4.00
C VAL A 155 0.06 -7.02 3.43
N ALA A 156 0.65 -6.86 2.25
CA ALA A 156 0.71 -5.58 1.54
C ALA A 156 -0.13 -5.59 0.25
N GLY A 157 -0.85 -4.49 0.01
CA GLY A 157 -1.55 -4.20 -1.24
C GLY A 157 -1.24 -2.79 -1.74
N LEU A 158 -1.40 -2.56 -3.04
CA LEU A 158 -1.05 -1.32 -3.72
C LEU A 158 -2.24 -0.76 -4.50
N ILE A 159 -2.43 0.55 -4.40
CA ILE A 159 -3.34 1.30 -5.27
C ILE A 159 -2.49 2.29 -6.07
N ILE A 160 -2.43 2.11 -7.39
CA ILE A 160 -1.56 2.90 -8.28
C ILE A 160 -2.40 3.56 -9.36
N ILE A 161 -2.53 4.88 -9.31
CA ILE A 161 -3.34 5.64 -10.26
C ILE A 161 -2.47 6.69 -10.96
N GLY A 162 -2.49 6.72 -12.30
CA GLY A 162 -1.81 7.71 -13.13
C GLY A 162 -2.67 8.14 -14.32
N HIS A 163 -2.14 9.00 -15.18
CA HIS A 163 -2.87 9.46 -16.38
C HIS A 163 -2.49 8.71 -17.65
N VAL A 164 -1.22 8.33 -17.87
CA VAL A 164 -0.82 7.70 -19.15
C VAL A 164 -0.15 6.35 -18.94
N ASP A 165 0.89 6.29 -18.11
CA ASP A 165 1.71 5.10 -17.94
C ASP A 165 2.38 5.06 -16.54
N GLY A 166 2.98 3.91 -16.20
CA GLY A 166 3.93 3.75 -15.10
C GLY A 166 3.52 2.73 -14.04
N ILE A 167 2.38 2.06 -14.20
CA ILE A 167 1.84 1.13 -13.19
C ILE A 167 2.84 0.04 -12.86
N GLN A 168 3.37 -0.66 -13.87
CA GLN A 168 4.22 -1.83 -13.66
C GLN A 168 5.57 -1.46 -13.04
N HIS A 169 6.15 -0.33 -13.43
CA HIS A 169 7.39 0.16 -12.84
C HIS A 169 7.20 0.53 -11.36
N VAL A 170 6.14 1.28 -11.05
CA VAL A 170 5.81 1.65 -9.67
C VAL A 170 5.50 0.42 -8.82
N ALA A 171 4.70 -0.51 -9.36
CA ALA A 171 4.38 -1.76 -8.69
C ALA A 171 5.61 -2.61 -8.40
N GLY A 172 6.50 -2.80 -9.39
CA GLY A 172 7.74 -3.55 -9.21
C GLY A 172 8.61 -2.98 -8.10
N ASN A 173 8.79 -1.66 -8.06
CA ASN A 173 9.57 -0.99 -7.03
C ASN A 173 8.95 -1.17 -5.63
N LEU A 174 7.64 -0.94 -5.49
CA LEU A 174 6.97 -0.97 -4.18
C LEU A 174 6.76 -2.40 -3.66
N LEU A 175 6.42 -3.36 -4.53
CA LEU A 175 6.30 -4.77 -4.13
C LEU A 175 7.65 -5.35 -3.71
N ASN A 176 8.74 -4.99 -4.41
CA ASN A 176 10.08 -5.35 -4.00
C ASN A 176 10.39 -4.81 -2.60
N PHE A 177 10.14 -3.52 -2.38
CA PHE A 177 10.31 -2.87 -1.07
C PHE A 177 9.50 -3.56 0.05
N PHE A 178 8.21 -3.84 -0.18
CA PHE A 178 7.38 -4.51 0.83
C PHE A 178 7.85 -5.93 1.13
N SER A 179 8.34 -6.66 0.12
CA SER A 179 8.93 -7.98 0.30
C SER A 179 10.20 -7.93 1.17
N TRP A 180 11.09 -6.97 0.92
CA TRP A 180 12.31 -6.76 1.73
C TRP A 180 11.99 -6.41 3.19
N LEU A 181 10.94 -5.63 3.44
CA LEU A 181 10.48 -5.35 4.80
C LEU A 181 9.91 -6.58 5.53
N GLY A 182 9.46 -7.61 4.79
CA GLY A 182 8.88 -8.83 5.37
C GLY A 182 7.36 -8.94 5.25
N PHE A 183 6.70 -8.10 4.44
CA PHE A 183 5.30 -8.30 4.11
C PHE A 183 5.13 -9.48 3.14
N SER A 184 4.00 -10.17 3.27
CA SER A 184 3.56 -11.17 2.30
C SER A 184 2.69 -10.51 1.23
N ILE A 185 2.83 -10.96 -0.02
CA ILE A 185 2.11 -10.41 -1.18
C ILE A 185 1.01 -11.40 -1.57
N PRO A 186 -0.27 -10.96 -1.66
CA PRO A 186 -1.39 -11.83 -2.02
C PRO A 186 -1.46 -12.09 -3.54
N ASP A 187 -2.29 -13.06 -3.95
CA ASP A 187 -2.47 -13.47 -5.36
C ASP A 187 -2.73 -12.28 -6.31
N VAL A 188 -3.61 -11.37 -5.89
CA VAL A 188 -3.81 -10.07 -6.51
C VAL A 188 -3.48 -9.01 -5.48
N ALA A 189 -2.42 -8.25 -5.72
CA ALA A 189 -1.92 -7.24 -4.77
C ALA A 189 -2.12 -5.80 -5.25
N ILE A 190 -2.59 -5.59 -6.48
CA ILE A 190 -2.58 -4.26 -7.12
C ILE A 190 -3.96 -3.92 -7.64
N THR A 191 -4.46 -2.75 -7.27
CA THR A 191 -5.52 -2.03 -7.97
C THR A 191 -4.93 -0.87 -8.73
N SER A 192 -5.22 -0.77 -10.02
CA SER A 192 -4.58 0.25 -10.84
C SER A 192 -5.47 0.83 -11.94
N TRP A 193 -5.08 2.02 -12.40
CA TRP A 193 -5.65 2.64 -13.58
C TRP A 193 -4.67 3.66 -14.16
N VAL A 194 -4.61 3.69 -15.49
CA VAL A 194 -4.08 4.79 -16.30
C VAL A 194 -5.09 5.10 -17.39
N GLY A 195 -5.12 6.36 -17.80
CA GLY A 195 -5.95 6.86 -18.88
C GLY A 195 -5.24 6.77 -20.23
N GLU A 196 -5.79 7.51 -21.18
CA GLU A 196 -5.25 7.64 -22.52
C GLU A 196 -4.09 8.64 -22.54
N ASN A 197 -3.28 8.60 -23.60
CA ASN A 197 -2.26 9.63 -23.83
C ASN A 197 -2.90 10.91 -24.38
N ASP A 198 -3.70 11.56 -23.53
CA ASP A 198 -4.30 12.87 -23.75
C ASP A 198 -3.83 13.84 -22.65
N GLU A 199 -4.41 15.04 -22.59
CA GLU A 199 -4.13 16.02 -21.53
C GLU A 199 -5.40 16.36 -20.71
N ASP A 200 -6.55 15.75 -21.05
CA ASP A 200 -7.82 15.97 -20.36
C ASP A 200 -8.02 14.96 -19.22
N THR A 201 -7.45 15.32 -18.08
CA THR A 201 -7.59 14.55 -16.84
C THR A 201 -8.90 14.81 -16.06
N THR A 202 -9.81 15.64 -16.57
CA THR A 202 -10.99 16.11 -15.82
C THR A 202 -12.04 15.00 -15.64
N HIS A 203 -12.14 14.09 -16.60
CA HIS A 203 -13.09 12.97 -16.61
C HIS A 203 -12.47 11.63 -16.14
N ASP A 204 -11.19 11.60 -15.77
CA ASP A 204 -10.50 10.37 -15.37
C ASP A 204 -11.23 9.60 -14.26
N TRP A 205 -11.82 10.31 -13.30
CA TRP A 205 -12.49 9.63 -12.19
C TRP A 205 -13.71 8.84 -12.66
N GLU A 206 -14.51 9.40 -13.56
CA GLU A 206 -15.66 8.71 -14.15
C GLU A 206 -15.18 7.50 -14.98
N LYS A 207 -14.08 7.66 -15.73
CA LYS A 207 -13.43 6.55 -16.46
C LYS A 207 -12.92 5.46 -15.51
N ILE A 208 -12.33 5.82 -14.37
CA ILE A 208 -11.88 4.87 -13.33
C ILE A 208 -13.06 4.07 -12.78
N GLU A 209 -14.17 4.74 -12.46
CA GLU A 209 -15.37 4.09 -11.91
C GLU A 209 -16.03 3.16 -12.93
N ALA A 210 -16.06 3.55 -14.20
CA ALA A 210 -16.64 2.76 -15.27
C ALA A 210 -15.74 1.60 -15.75
N ASN A 211 -14.44 1.61 -15.45
CA ASN A 211 -13.51 0.59 -15.94
C ASN A 211 -13.69 -0.76 -15.20
N PRO A 212 -14.20 -1.82 -15.86
CA PRO A 212 -14.51 -3.09 -15.19
C PRO A 212 -13.26 -3.79 -14.64
N TYR A 213 -12.10 -3.63 -15.27
CA TYR A 213 -10.86 -4.26 -14.82
C TYR A 213 -10.28 -3.58 -13.58
N THR A 214 -10.38 -2.25 -13.49
CA THR A 214 -10.00 -1.54 -12.25
C THR A 214 -10.94 -1.90 -11.10
N GLN A 215 -12.24 -2.10 -11.37
CA GLN A 215 -13.18 -2.56 -10.35
C GLN A 215 -12.92 -4.02 -9.94
N GLU A 216 -12.59 -4.90 -10.89
CA GLU A 216 -12.16 -6.28 -10.64
C GLU A 216 -10.90 -6.30 -9.77
N ASP A 217 -9.88 -5.53 -10.14
CA ASP A 217 -8.63 -5.42 -9.37
C ASP A 217 -8.89 -4.94 -7.93
N LEU A 218 -9.80 -3.98 -7.74
CA LEU A 218 -10.18 -3.50 -6.41
C LEU A 218 -10.76 -4.61 -5.55
N VAL A 219 -11.74 -5.35 -6.09
CA VAL A 219 -12.39 -6.44 -5.36
C VAL A 219 -11.38 -7.56 -5.08
N ASN A 220 -10.60 -7.95 -6.09
CA ASN A 220 -9.65 -9.04 -5.97
C ASN A 220 -8.48 -8.71 -5.05
N MET A 221 -7.99 -7.46 -5.05
CA MET A 221 -6.96 -7.05 -4.10
C MET A 221 -7.46 -7.15 -2.65
N VAL A 222 -8.67 -6.67 -2.37
CA VAL A 222 -9.29 -6.76 -1.03
C VAL A 222 -9.51 -8.21 -0.62
N ASN A 223 -10.10 -9.03 -1.51
CA ASN A 223 -10.42 -10.41 -1.16
C ASN A 223 -9.14 -11.26 -1.00
N SER A 224 -8.14 -11.07 -1.87
CA SER A 224 -6.89 -11.82 -1.78
C SER A 224 -6.08 -11.45 -0.54
N SER A 225 -6.04 -10.16 -0.19
CA SER A 225 -5.34 -9.72 1.02
C SER A 225 -6.02 -10.25 2.29
N LEU A 226 -7.35 -10.28 2.34
CA LEU A 226 -8.11 -10.86 3.45
C LEU A 226 -7.85 -12.37 3.58
N ARG A 227 -7.90 -13.11 2.48
CA ARG A 227 -7.62 -14.56 2.49
C ARG A 227 -6.24 -14.85 3.06
N LEU A 228 -5.24 -14.10 2.61
CA LEU A 228 -3.87 -14.28 3.06
C LEU A 228 -3.72 -13.86 4.52
N ALA A 229 -4.26 -12.72 4.93
CA ALA A 229 -4.17 -12.25 6.32
C ALA A 229 -4.88 -13.18 7.30
N CYS A 230 -6.06 -13.69 6.96
CA CYS A 230 -6.77 -14.70 7.77
C CYS A 230 -5.91 -15.97 7.90
N SER A 231 -5.29 -16.42 6.81
CA SER A 231 -4.44 -17.62 6.83
C SER A 231 -3.17 -17.42 7.67
N LEU A 232 -2.60 -16.21 7.66
CA LEU A 232 -1.40 -15.87 8.46
C LEU A 232 -1.71 -15.72 9.96
N LYS A 233 -2.96 -15.42 10.35
CA LYS A 233 -3.38 -15.39 11.76
C LYS A 233 -3.61 -16.78 12.36
N ASP A 234 -3.82 -17.80 11.53
CA ASP A 234 -4.02 -19.17 11.97
C ASP A 234 -2.68 -19.91 12.23
N LEU A 235 -1.54 -19.28 11.93
CA LEU A 235 -0.18 -19.78 12.15
C LEU A 235 0.35 -19.42 13.55
#